data_AF-A0A943IL96-F1
#
_entry.id   AF-A0A943IL96-F1
#
_cell.length_a   1.000
_cell.length_b   1.000
_cell.length_c   1.000
_cell.angle_alpha   90.00
_cell.angle_beta   90.00
_cell.angle_gamma   90.00
#
_symmetry.space_group_name_H-M   'P 1'
#
loop_
_entity.id
_entity.type
_entity.pdbx_description
1 polymer ?
#
loop_
_entity_poly.entity_id
_entity_poly.type
_entity_poly.pdbx_seq_one_letter_code
_entity_poly.pdbx_strand_id
1 'polypeptide(L)'
;MITLEDGAYTIEVALTGGSGRADVDSPAHLTVNQGQMQAQIVWSSPYYDYMEVDGRGYAPINEEGNSVFSIAVPALDEEIAVSAETVAMSMPHTIEYTLRFDSATLRREGVSPADWGMGTVVAVMALAVIALLALRRPLGGRT
;
A
#
# COMPACT_ATOMS: atom_id res chain seq x y z
N MET A 1 -9.29 -5.76 18.77
CA MET A 1 -9.36 -5.27 17.38
C MET A 1 -9.32 -3.76 17.43
N ILE A 2 -8.34 -3.14 16.77
CA ILE A 2 -8.26 -1.69 16.63
C ILE A 2 -9.23 -1.31 15.51
N THR A 3 -10.30 -0.57 15.82
CA THR A 3 -11.19 0.02 14.81
C THR A 3 -10.73 1.45 14.55
N LEU A 4 -10.15 1.66 13.37
CA LEU A 4 -9.74 2.98 12.89
C LEU A 4 -10.90 3.66 12.17
N GLU A 5 -11.01 4.97 12.33
CA GLU A 5 -11.95 5.78 11.56
C GLU A 5 -11.46 5.95 10.13
N ASP A 6 -12.38 6.10 9.18
CA ASP A 6 -12.05 6.42 7.80
C ASP A 6 -11.18 7.68 7.72
N GLY A 7 -10.11 7.62 6.92
CA GLY A 7 -9.16 8.72 6.80
C GLY A 7 -7.77 8.30 6.35
N ALA A 8 -6.87 9.27 6.28
CA ALA A 8 -5.46 9.09 5.97
C ALA A 8 -4.62 9.14 7.26
N TYR A 9 -3.59 8.31 7.29
CA TYR A 9 -2.69 8.13 8.42
C TYR A 9 -1.26 7.94 7.91
N THR A 10 -0.30 8.19 8.79
CA THR A 10 1.07 7.69 8.69
C THR A 10 1.29 6.63 9.75
N ILE A 11 2.08 5.61 9.43
CA ILE A 11 2.42 4.51 10.33
C ILE A 11 3.83 4.03 10.06
N GLU A 12 4.63 3.78 11.09
CA GLU A 12 5.93 3.15 10.91
C GLU A 12 5.75 1.71 10.41
N VAL A 13 6.51 1.38 9.37
CA VAL A 13 6.60 0.05 8.78
C VAL A 13 8.03 -0.45 8.90
N ALA A 14 8.17 -1.73 9.24
CA ALA A 14 9.43 -2.44 9.22
C ALA A 14 9.39 -3.52 8.13
N LEU A 15 10.47 -3.61 7.36
CA LEU A 15 10.74 -4.72 6.44
C LEU A 15 11.84 -5.59 7.04
N THR A 16 11.60 -6.89 7.10
CA THR A 16 12.59 -7.88 7.55
C THR A 16 12.64 -9.07 6.60
N GLY A 17 13.67 -9.90 6.73
CA GLY A 17 13.88 -11.05 5.85
C GLY A 17 14.58 -10.70 4.54
N GLY A 18 14.29 -11.48 3.51
CA GLY A 18 14.90 -11.39 2.18
C GLY A 18 16.43 -11.43 2.19
N SER A 19 17.05 -10.59 1.36
CA SER A 19 18.51 -10.55 1.18
C SER A 19 19.25 -9.62 2.16
N GLY A 20 18.51 -8.83 2.95
CA GLY A 20 19.06 -7.76 3.78
C GLY A 20 19.62 -6.56 3.00
N ARG A 21 19.29 -6.43 1.71
CA ARG A 21 19.76 -5.34 0.82
C ARG A 21 18.67 -4.35 0.43
N ALA A 22 17.42 -4.68 0.71
CA ALA A 22 16.27 -3.87 0.38
C ALA A 22 15.62 -3.39 1.67
N ASP A 23 15.05 -2.20 1.60
CA ASP A 23 14.32 -1.55 2.68
C ASP A 23 13.06 -0.92 2.08
N VAL A 24 12.16 -0.45 2.94
CA VAL A 24 10.99 0.34 2.55
C VAL A 24 11.02 1.68 3.30
N ASP A 25 10.48 2.73 2.66
CA ASP A 25 10.35 4.02 3.33
C ASP A 25 9.39 3.92 4.52
N SER A 26 9.76 4.59 5.60
CA SER A 26 9.00 4.63 6.84
C SER A 26 9.06 6.05 7.44
N PRO A 27 7.94 6.63 7.88
CA PRO A 27 6.61 6.02 7.96
C PRO A 27 5.92 5.88 6.58
N ALA A 28 5.09 4.84 6.44
CA ALA A 28 4.24 4.61 5.28
C ALA A 28 2.91 5.35 5.39
N HIS A 29 2.34 5.74 4.24
CA HIS A 29 0.99 6.27 4.17
C HIS A 29 -0.04 5.13 4.22
N LEU A 30 -1.00 5.23 5.12
CA LEU A 30 -2.09 4.28 5.35
C LEU A 30 -3.44 4.97 5.17
N THR A 31 -4.31 4.42 4.32
CA THR A 31 -5.69 4.89 4.17
C THR A 31 -6.66 3.86 4.75
N VAL A 32 -7.60 4.33 5.55
CA VAL A 32 -8.72 3.55 6.09
C VAL A 32 -10.01 3.97 5.40
N ASN A 33 -10.75 3.00 4.85
CA ASN A 33 -12.07 3.24 4.27
C ASN A 33 -12.98 2.04 4.56
N GLN A 34 -14.10 2.28 5.24
CA GLN A 34 -15.06 1.23 5.62
C GLN A 34 -14.38 0.05 6.35
N GLY A 35 -13.39 0.37 7.20
CA GLY A 35 -12.60 -0.61 7.95
C GLY A 35 -11.54 -1.37 7.13
N GLN A 36 -11.39 -1.07 5.84
CA GLN A 36 -10.32 -1.62 4.99
C GLN A 36 -9.09 -0.71 5.06
N MET A 37 -7.93 -1.30 5.32
CA MET A 37 -6.66 -0.60 5.40
C MET A 37 -5.83 -0.85 4.13
N GLN A 38 -5.33 0.22 3.52
CA GLN A 38 -4.43 0.17 2.37
C GLN A 38 -3.17 1.00 2.64
N ALA A 39 -2.00 0.40 2.48
CA ALA A 39 -0.71 1.06 2.71
C ALA A 39 0.08 1.23 1.41
N GLN A 40 0.72 2.39 1.26
CA GLN A 40 1.70 2.63 0.19
C GLN A 40 3.09 2.22 0.67
N ILE A 41 3.69 1.24 -0.01
CA ILE A 41 5.02 0.69 0.27
C ILE A 41 5.98 1.16 -0.82
N VAL A 42 6.86 2.08 -0.46
CA VAL A 42 7.93 2.57 -1.33
C VAL A 42 9.17 1.74 -1.04
N TRP A 43 9.64 0.97 -2.01
CA TRP A 43 10.87 0.18 -1.87
C TRP A 43 12.11 1.07 -2.00
N SER A 44 13.26 0.60 -1.52
CA SER A 44 14.55 1.26 -1.74
C SER A 44 15.12 1.10 -3.16
N SER A 45 14.42 0.36 -4.04
CA SER A 45 14.85 0.04 -5.40
C SER A 45 13.69 0.20 -6.41
N PRO A 46 13.99 0.64 -7.64
CA PRO A 46 13.01 0.73 -8.73
C PRO A 46 12.73 -0.59 -9.44
N TYR A 47 13.41 -1.68 -9.05
CA TYR A 47 13.42 -2.92 -9.81
C TYR A 47 12.46 -3.98 -9.27
N TYR A 48 11.55 -3.62 -8.37
CA TYR A 48 10.46 -4.50 -7.94
C TYR A 48 9.24 -4.27 -8.83
N ASP A 49 8.76 -5.31 -9.49
CA ASP A 49 7.67 -5.23 -10.47
C ASP A 49 6.45 -6.07 -10.11
N TYR A 50 6.56 -6.93 -9.09
CA TYR A 50 5.45 -7.69 -8.55
C TYR A 50 5.60 -7.90 -7.04
N MET A 51 4.47 -7.87 -6.32
CA MET A 51 4.37 -8.30 -4.93
C MET A 51 3.16 -9.21 -4.74
N GLU A 52 3.29 -10.24 -3.92
CA GLU A 52 2.17 -11.03 -3.42
C GLU A 52 2.04 -10.85 -1.90
N VAL A 53 0.81 -10.60 -1.44
CA VAL A 53 0.46 -10.53 -0.02
C VAL A 53 -0.78 -11.39 0.18
N ASP A 54 -0.69 -12.40 1.05
CA ASP A 54 -1.80 -13.33 1.34
C ASP A 54 -2.45 -13.93 0.07
N GLY A 55 -1.62 -14.35 -0.90
CA GLY A 55 -2.07 -14.92 -2.17
C GLY A 55 -2.67 -13.91 -3.17
N ARG A 56 -2.62 -12.60 -2.86
CA ARG A 56 -3.06 -11.54 -3.76
C ARG A 56 -1.87 -10.81 -4.38
N GLY A 57 -1.84 -10.78 -5.71
CA GLY A 57 -0.84 -10.07 -6.49
C GLY A 57 -1.09 -8.56 -6.60
N TYR A 58 -0.01 -7.79 -6.62
CA TYR A 58 0.05 -6.35 -6.73
C TYR A 58 1.16 -5.95 -7.72
N ALA A 59 0.88 -4.94 -8.54
CA ALA A 59 1.85 -4.28 -9.41
C ALA A 59 2.19 -2.89 -8.87
N PRO A 60 3.35 -2.31 -9.22
CA PRO A 60 3.68 -0.94 -8.88
C PRO A 60 2.65 0.06 -9.42
N ILE A 61 2.41 1.13 -8.67
CA ILE A 61 1.47 2.21 -9.03
C ILE A 61 2.16 3.44 -9.64
N ASN A 62 3.49 3.40 -9.76
CA ASN A 62 4.32 4.46 -10.33
C ASN A 62 5.11 3.96 -11.54
N GLU A 63 5.50 4.89 -12.41
CA GLU A 63 6.32 4.61 -13.60
C GLU A 63 7.77 5.09 -13.45
N GLU A 64 8.04 6.01 -12.51
CA GLU A 64 9.36 6.61 -12.29
C GLU A 64 9.75 6.55 -10.81
N GLY A 65 11.06 6.52 -10.54
CA GLY A 65 11.60 6.41 -9.18
C GLY A 65 11.53 4.98 -8.64
N ASN A 66 11.66 4.85 -7.32
CA ASN A 66 11.61 3.54 -6.68
C ASN A 66 10.21 2.92 -6.76
N SER A 67 10.12 1.59 -6.74
CA SER A 67 8.85 0.89 -6.88
C SER A 67 7.92 1.19 -5.70
N VAL A 68 6.69 1.60 -6.00
CA VAL A 68 5.64 1.90 -5.03
C VAL A 68 4.48 0.93 -5.22
N PHE A 69 4.08 0.23 -4.16
CA PHE A 69 2.93 -0.68 -4.16
C PHE A 69 1.84 -0.16 -3.23
N SER A 70 0.57 -0.34 -3.60
CA SER A 70 -0.57 -0.15 -2.70
C SER A 70 -1.13 -1.50 -2.30
N ILE A 71 -0.89 -1.93 -1.06
CA ILE A 71 -1.28 -3.26 -0.57
C ILE A 71 -2.39 -3.18 0.47
N ALA A 72 -3.18 -4.25 0.59
CA ALA A 72 -4.10 -4.38 1.71
C ALA A 72 -3.33 -4.75 2.99
N VAL A 73 -3.68 -4.12 4.11
CA VAL A 73 -3.08 -4.44 5.42
C VAL A 73 -4.09 -5.25 6.23
N PRO A 74 -3.90 -6.56 6.41
CA PRO A 74 -4.87 -7.42 7.10
C PRO A 74 -4.90 -7.19 8.61
N ALA A 75 -3.76 -6.83 9.21
CA ALA A 75 -3.61 -6.59 10.64
C ALA A 75 -2.47 -5.60 10.93
N LEU A 76 -2.56 -4.89 12.05
CA LEU A 76 -1.47 -4.10 12.62
C LEU A 76 -0.80 -4.92 13.73
N ASP A 77 0.47 -4.62 14.03
CA ASP A 77 1.30 -5.30 15.03
C ASP A 77 1.54 -6.80 14.81
N GLU A 78 1.15 -7.32 13.64
CA GLU A 78 1.36 -8.69 13.21
C GLU A 78 2.37 -8.77 12.07
N GLU A 79 3.02 -9.92 11.94
CA GLU A 79 3.93 -10.20 10.83
C GLU A 79 3.12 -10.57 9.58
N ILE A 80 3.35 -9.82 8.50
CA ILE A 80 2.70 -10.01 7.22
C ILE A 80 3.75 -10.53 6.24
N ALA A 81 3.64 -11.81 5.87
CA ALA A 81 4.49 -12.40 4.86
C ALA A 81 4.18 -11.78 3.48
N VAL A 82 5.23 -11.40 2.76
CA VAL A 82 5.13 -10.88 1.40
C VAL A 82 6.21 -11.51 0.52
N SER A 83 5.87 -11.89 -0.70
CA SER A 83 6.86 -12.25 -1.72
C SER A 83 6.97 -11.09 -2.70
N ALA A 84 8.19 -10.73 -3.10
CA ALA A 84 8.43 -9.63 -4.02
C ALA A 84 9.36 -10.07 -5.14
N GLU A 85 8.96 -9.83 -6.39
CA GLU A 85 9.79 -10.13 -7.56
C GLU A 85 10.63 -8.92 -7.92
N THR A 86 11.89 -9.18 -8.24
CA THR A 86 12.81 -8.17 -8.75
C THR A 86 13.48 -8.59 -10.06
N VAL A 87 13.65 -7.63 -10.95
CA VAL A 87 14.31 -7.80 -12.26
C VAL A 87 15.70 -7.14 -12.34
N ALA A 88 16.24 -6.68 -11.20
CA ALA A 88 17.51 -5.95 -11.13
C ALA A 88 18.72 -6.70 -11.75
N MET A 89 18.64 -8.03 -11.84
CA MET A 89 19.71 -8.90 -12.34
C MET A 89 19.40 -9.53 -13.71
N SER A 90 18.51 -8.92 -14.50
CA SER A 90 18.08 -9.39 -15.84
C SER A 90 17.34 -10.73 -15.88
N MET A 91 17.15 -11.38 -14.73
CA MET A 91 16.23 -12.50 -14.53
C MET A 91 15.31 -12.15 -13.35
N PRO A 92 14.01 -12.49 -13.41
CA PRO A 92 13.11 -12.34 -12.27
C PRO A 92 13.59 -13.19 -11.08
N HIS A 93 13.61 -12.59 -9.90
CA HIS A 93 13.90 -13.26 -8.64
C HIS A 93 12.80 -12.94 -7.63
N THR A 94 12.12 -13.97 -7.15
CA THR A 94 11.17 -13.86 -6.04
C THR A 94 11.92 -13.94 -4.72
N ILE A 95 11.68 -12.98 -3.82
CA ILE A 95 12.30 -12.90 -2.50
C ILE A 95 11.20 -12.78 -1.45
N GLU A 96 11.29 -13.60 -0.40
CA GLU A 96 10.37 -13.59 0.73
C GLU A 96 10.80 -12.56 1.79
N TYR A 97 9.86 -11.72 2.19
CA TYR A 97 10.02 -10.71 3.22
C TYR A 97 8.89 -10.77 4.25
N THR A 98 9.03 -10.01 5.31
CA THR A 98 7.98 -9.81 6.31
C THR A 98 7.84 -8.32 6.62
N LEU A 99 6.62 -7.82 6.46
CA LEU A 99 6.22 -6.47 6.84
C LEU A 99 5.57 -6.47 8.21
N ARG A 100 5.80 -5.42 8.99
CA ARG A 100 5.07 -5.17 10.24
C ARG A 100 4.77 -3.68 10.36
N PHE A 101 3.51 -3.35 10.64
CA PHE A 101 3.03 -1.99 10.85
C PHE A 101 2.81 -1.75 12.34
N ASP A 102 3.49 -0.77 12.93
CA ASP A 102 3.43 -0.51 14.38
C ASP A 102 2.28 0.45 14.70
N SER A 103 1.21 -0.09 15.32
CA SER A 103 0.02 0.71 15.64
C SER A 103 0.28 1.81 16.66
N ALA A 104 1.33 1.71 17.47
CA ALA A 104 1.69 2.74 18.46
C ALA A 104 2.20 4.03 17.80
N THR A 105 2.63 3.96 16.55
CA THR A 105 3.16 5.08 15.77
C THR A 105 2.11 5.73 14.87
N LEU A 106 0.90 5.16 14.84
CA LEU A 106 -0.18 5.59 13.98
C LEU A 106 -0.55 7.05 14.25
N ARG A 107 -0.43 7.88 13.22
CA ARG A 107 -0.81 9.30 13.28
C ARG A 107 -1.77 9.64 12.16
N ARG A 108 -2.96 10.11 12.53
CA ARG A 108 -3.94 10.63 11.56
C ARG A 108 -3.36 11.87 10.90
N GLU A 109 -3.36 11.89 9.58
CA GLU A 109 -3.03 13.09 8.83
C GLU A 109 -4.20 14.08 8.98
N GLY A 110 -3.89 15.31 9.40
CA GLY A 110 -4.89 16.37 9.48
C GLY A 110 -5.33 16.76 8.07
N VAL A 111 -6.62 16.66 7.77
CA VAL A 111 -7.17 17.26 6.55
C VAL A 111 -7.28 18.76 6.80
N SER A 112 -6.32 19.55 6.31
CA SER A 112 -6.44 21.01 6.29
C SER A 112 -7.43 21.37 5.18
N PRO A 113 -8.40 22.29 5.40
CA PRO A 113 -9.24 22.81 4.32
C PRO A 113 -8.43 23.44 3.15
N ALA A 114 -7.16 23.79 3.39
CA ALA A 114 -6.23 24.32 2.39
C ALA A 114 -5.60 23.24 1.48
N ASP A 115 -5.65 21.96 1.85
CA ASP A 115 -5.02 20.88 1.08
C ASP A 115 -5.78 20.54 -0.22
N TRP A 116 -6.95 21.17 -0.42
CA TRP A 116 -7.77 21.09 -1.63
C TRP A 116 -7.34 22.10 -2.71
N GLY A 117 -6.34 22.94 -2.43
CA GLY A 117 -5.90 24.00 -3.32
C GLY A 117 -4.39 24.24 -3.26
N MET A 118 -3.67 23.56 -4.16
CA MET A 118 -2.34 23.95 -4.66
C MET A 118 -1.14 23.71 -3.71
N GLY A 119 -0.35 22.68 -4.02
CA GLY A 119 1.11 22.75 -3.81
C GLY A 119 1.74 21.98 -2.64
N THR A 120 1.44 20.69 -2.48
CA THR A 120 2.43 19.69 -2.04
C THR A 120 2.08 18.36 -2.72
N VAL A 121 3.10 17.67 -3.22
CA VAL A 121 2.95 16.42 -3.98
C VAL A 121 2.65 15.28 -3.00
N VAL A 122 1.39 15.14 -2.57
CA VAL A 122 0.86 13.90 -1.96
C VAL A 122 -0.49 13.60 -2.61
N ALA A 123 -0.42 13.17 -3.85
CA ALA A 123 -1.54 12.55 -4.55
C ALA A 123 -1.03 11.88 -5.81
N VAL A 124 -0.49 10.66 -5.66
CA VAL A 124 -1.06 9.60 -6.51
C VAL A 124 -2.49 9.48 -6.02
N MET A 125 -3.30 10.36 -6.59
CA MET A 125 -4.73 10.38 -6.80
C MET A 125 -5.52 9.27 -6.12
N ALA A 126 -6.75 9.59 -5.74
CA ALA A 126 -7.85 8.68 -5.46
C ALA A 126 -8.20 7.69 -6.61
N LEU A 127 -7.20 7.00 -7.17
CA LEU A 127 -7.24 5.89 -8.12
C LEU A 127 -7.35 4.59 -7.31
N ALA A 128 -8.26 4.50 -6.35
CA ALA A 128 -9.59 4.17 -6.79
C ALA A 128 -10.71 4.67 -5.85
N VAL A 129 -11.40 5.74 -6.26
CA VAL A 129 -12.88 5.75 -6.24
C VAL A 129 -13.46 4.63 -7.14
N ILE A 130 -12.59 3.90 -7.86
CA ILE A 130 -12.82 2.97 -8.98
C ILE A 130 -13.31 1.57 -8.56
N ALA A 131 -13.16 1.11 -7.32
CA ALA A 131 -13.93 -0.07 -6.86
C ALA A 131 -15.38 0.30 -6.50
N LEU A 132 -15.66 1.56 -6.15
CA LEU A 132 -16.92 1.90 -5.49
C LEU A 132 -18.14 1.96 -6.43
N LEU A 133 -17.97 2.17 -7.74
CA LEU A 133 -19.09 2.50 -8.64
C LEU A 133 -19.21 1.62 -9.91
N ALA A 134 -18.22 0.79 -10.22
CA ALA A 134 -18.30 -0.18 -11.32
C ALA A 134 -19.22 -1.40 -11.03
N LEU A 135 -19.55 -1.68 -9.76
CA LEU A 135 -20.45 -2.78 -9.38
C LEU A 135 -21.92 -2.36 -9.14
N ARG A 136 -22.29 -1.09 -9.32
CA ARG A 136 -23.65 -0.59 -9.06
C ARG A 136 -24.55 -0.44 -10.30
N ARG A 137 -24.47 -1.34 -11.29
CA ARG A 137 -25.60 -1.56 -12.20
C ARG A 137 -26.15 -2.99 -12.03
N PRO A 138 -27.40 -3.16 -11.55
CA PRO A 138 -28.02 -4.47 -11.49
C PRO A 138 -28.13 -5.01 -12.92
N LEU A 139 -27.81 -6.29 -13.10
CA LEU A 139 -28.21 -7.02 -14.31
C LEU A 139 -29.73 -6.90 -14.37
N GLY A 140 -30.21 -6.04 -15.27
CA GLY A 140 -31.63 -5.87 -15.54
C GLY A 140 -32.21 -7.24 -15.88
N GLY A 141 -33.12 -7.71 -15.04
CA GLY A 141 -33.94 -8.85 -15.34
C GLY A 141 -34.86 -8.56 -16.52
N ARG A 142 -35.01 -9.57 -17.38
CA ARG A 142 -36.07 -9.84 -18.38
C ARG A 142 -35.43 -10.76 -19.42
N THR A 143 -35.95 -11.93 -19.75
CA THR A 143 -37.27 -12.57 -19.58
C THR A 143 -37.08 -14.07 -19.59
#